data_AF-A0A9Q1JXY5-F1
#
_entry.id   AF-A0A9Q1JXY5-F1
#
_cell.length_a   1.000
_cell.length_b   1.000
_cell.length_c   1.000
_cell.angle_alpha   90.00
_cell.angle_beta   90.00
_cell.angle_gamma   90.00
#
_symmetry.space_group_name_H-M   'P 1'
#
loop_
_entity.id
_entity.type
_entity.pdbx_description
1 polymer ?
#
loop_
_entity_poly.entity_id
_entity_poly.type
_entity_poly.pdbx_seq_one_letter_code
_entity_poly.pdbx_strand_id
1 'polypeptide(L)'
;MNLAQAHADLRRWDIGAKFYVPPSYYEGEDWVRESIFKGIEVVIDIIFNHGSARELLASRVRVFQSLSALRSMIDIYNLSTIEICWLSSKIEEIFGVVETVVKIEDLVDIDRVKALSDQDLTGSSEITHIEDQLNNLSSEASKLKVKEQEVLREDKRIQGKLKSSLDLKKKKAKQVKVDLAEAGFSKLQDLEKEKNHLKSLIGSVISFKNV
;
A
#
# COMPACT_ATOMS: atom_id res chain seq x y z
N MET A 1 -18.87 -21.59 -57.22
CA MET A 1 -20.21 -22.03 -56.75
C MET A 1 -21.19 -21.85 -57.91
N ASN A 2 -22.08 -22.81 -58.19
CA ASN A 2 -23.07 -22.63 -59.26
C ASN A 2 -24.34 -21.93 -58.73
N LEU A 3 -25.10 -21.27 -59.60
CA LEU A 3 -26.29 -20.49 -59.22
C LEU A 3 -27.32 -21.31 -58.42
N ALA A 4 -27.47 -22.59 -58.76
CA ALA A 4 -28.35 -23.51 -58.06
C ALA A 4 -27.91 -23.77 -56.60
N GLN A 5 -26.61 -23.86 -56.36
CA GLN A 5 -26.04 -24.02 -55.02
C GLN A 5 -26.19 -22.75 -54.19
N ALA A 6 -25.95 -21.58 -54.79
CA ALA A 6 -26.17 -20.28 -54.12
C ALA A 6 -27.64 -20.09 -53.69
N HIS A 7 -28.59 -20.45 -54.57
CA HIS A 7 -30.02 -20.41 -54.26
C HIS A 7 -30.46 -21.46 -53.23
N ALA A 8 -29.76 -22.61 -53.14
CA ALA A 8 -30.05 -23.63 -52.15
C ALA A 8 -29.52 -23.24 -50.76
N ASP A 9 -28.35 -22.61 -50.70
CA ASP A 9 -27.73 -22.15 -49.46
C ASP A 9 -28.51 -20.99 -48.83
N LEU A 10 -29.11 -20.11 -49.66
CA LEU A 10 -30.08 -19.08 -49.22
C LEU A 10 -31.42 -19.66 -48.75
N ARG A 11 -31.92 -20.73 -49.39
CA ARG A 11 -33.17 -21.39 -48.97
C ARG A 11 -33.05 -22.20 -47.69
N ARG A 12 -31.83 -22.63 -47.32
CA ARG A 12 -31.57 -23.30 -46.03
C ARG A 12 -31.56 -22.35 -44.83
N TRP A 13 -31.66 -21.03 -45.04
CA TRP A 13 -31.81 -20.02 -43.98
C TRP A 13 -33.22 -19.96 -43.38
N ASP A 14 -33.77 -21.09 -42.94
CA ASP A 14 -35.08 -21.12 -42.27
C ASP A 14 -34.92 -21.06 -40.74
N ILE A 15 -34.64 -19.85 -40.24
CA ILE A 15 -34.97 -19.45 -38.86
C ILE A 15 -35.55 -18.02 -38.90
N GLY A 16 -36.62 -17.83 -39.68
CA GLY A 16 -37.53 -16.68 -39.54
C GLY A 16 -37.54 -15.65 -40.67
N ALA A 17 -36.54 -15.61 -41.56
CA ALA A 17 -36.54 -14.72 -42.72
C ALA A 17 -36.77 -15.53 -44.01
N LYS A 18 -38.01 -15.56 -44.51
CA LYS A 18 -38.33 -16.15 -45.82
C LYS A 18 -37.63 -15.33 -46.92
N PHE A 19 -36.47 -15.79 -47.39
CA PHE A 19 -35.92 -15.32 -48.65
C PHE A 19 -36.79 -15.88 -49.78
N TYR A 20 -37.61 -15.02 -50.38
CA TYR A 20 -38.47 -15.34 -51.51
C TYR A 20 -37.61 -15.52 -52.77
N VAL A 21 -37.58 -16.73 -53.31
CA VAL A 21 -37.00 -17.02 -54.63
C VAL A 21 -38.16 -17.30 -55.59
N PRO A 22 -38.53 -16.34 -56.47
CA PRO A 22 -39.66 -16.53 -57.39
C PRO A 22 -39.38 -17.64 -58.42
N PRO A 23 -40.37 -18.48 -58.73
CA PRO A 23 -40.23 -19.57 -59.68
C PRO A 23 -40.65 -19.13 -61.08
N SER A 24 -39.88 -18.30 -61.77
CA SER A 24 -39.88 -18.27 -63.24
C SER A 24 -38.84 -17.31 -63.82
N TYR A 25 -38.27 -17.76 -64.93
CA TYR A 25 -37.54 -16.96 -65.91
C TYR A 25 -38.24 -15.61 -66.17
N TYR A 26 -37.45 -14.53 -66.24
CA TYR A 26 -37.79 -13.10 -66.38
C TYR A 26 -37.91 -12.29 -65.10
N GLU A 27 -36.81 -12.05 -64.38
CA GLU A 27 -36.71 -10.87 -63.50
C GLU A 27 -35.29 -10.27 -63.62
N GLY A 28 -35.22 -8.95 -63.87
CA GLY A 28 -33.98 -8.22 -64.19
C GLY A 28 -33.07 -7.95 -62.99
N GLU A 29 -32.05 -7.12 -63.14
CA GLU A 29 -31.07 -6.77 -62.09
C GLU A 29 -31.71 -6.34 -60.73
N ASP A 30 -32.97 -5.91 -60.74
CA ASP A 30 -33.69 -5.39 -59.58
C ASP A 30 -33.96 -6.43 -58.47
N TRP A 31 -34.33 -7.68 -58.78
CA TRP A 31 -34.58 -8.70 -57.74
C TRP A 31 -33.28 -9.19 -57.08
N VAL A 32 -32.20 -9.22 -57.86
CA VAL A 32 -30.85 -9.57 -57.37
C VAL A 32 -30.42 -8.50 -56.37
N ARG A 33 -30.60 -7.23 -56.73
CA ARG A 33 -30.30 -6.09 -55.88
C ARG A 33 -31.13 -6.11 -54.58
N GLU A 34 -32.43 -6.40 -54.67
CA GLU A 34 -33.32 -6.54 -53.51
C GLU A 34 -32.89 -7.68 -52.57
N SER A 35 -32.48 -8.82 -53.14
CA SER A 35 -31.99 -9.97 -52.37
C SER A 35 -30.66 -9.68 -51.65
N ILE A 36 -29.79 -8.90 -52.30
CA ILE A 36 -28.55 -8.41 -51.69
C ILE A 36 -28.85 -7.49 -50.51
N PHE A 37 -29.75 -6.52 -50.69
CA PHE A 37 -30.13 -5.59 -49.62
C PHE A 37 -30.72 -6.30 -48.41
N LYS A 38 -31.63 -7.25 -48.62
CA LYS A 38 -32.18 -8.07 -47.52
C LYS A 38 -31.12 -8.90 -46.81
N GLY A 39 -30.16 -9.46 -47.55
CA GLY A 39 -29.05 -10.20 -46.93
C GLY A 39 -28.13 -9.30 -46.11
N ILE A 40 -27.89 -8.07 -46.55
CA ILE A 40 -27.15 -7.06 -45.79
C ILE A 40 -27.91 -6.66 -44.52
N GLU A 41 -29.23 -6.44 -44.60
CA GLU A 41 -30.07 -6.13 -43.44
C GLU A 41 -29.99 -7.22 -42.37
N VAL A 42 -30.02 -8.49 -42.75
CA VAL A 42 -29.87 -9.61 -41.81
C VAL A 42 -28.49 -9.60 -41.13
N VAL A 43 -27.42 -9.31 -41.87
CA VAL A 43 -26.08 -9.19 -41.30
C VAL A 43 -26.00 -8.03 -40.30
N ILE A 44 -26.59 -6.89 -40.63
CA ILE A 44 -26.67 -5.71 -39.75
C ILE A 44 -27.48 -6.05 -38.49
N ASP A 45 -28.64 -6.69 -38.64
CA ASP A 45 -29.50 -7.08 -37.53
C ASP A 45 -28.75 -7.97 -36.52
N ILE A 46 -28.02 -8.99 -36.99
CA ILE A 46 -27.19 -9.85 -36.13
C ILE A 46 -26.09 -9.05 -35.41
N ILE A 47 -25.49 -8.07 -36.08
CA ILE A 47 -24.40 -7.26 -35.50
C ILE A 47 -24.95 -6.26 -34.48
N PHE A 48 -26.11 -5.65 -34.70
CA PHE A 48 -26.62 -4.57 -33.86
C PHE A 48 -27.59 -5.04 -32.75
N ASN A 49 -28.24 -6.19 -32.91
CA ASN A 49 -29.25 -6.69 -31.97
C ASN A 49 -28.78 -7.92 -31.16
N HIS A 50 -27.48 -8.00 -30.84
CA HIS A 50 -26.92 -9.04 -29.99
C HIS A 50 -27.05 -8.68 -28.49
N GLY A 51 -27.26 -9.68 -27.62
CA GLY A 51 -27.40 -9.47 -26.17
C GLY A 51 -26.08 -9.37 -25.42
N SER A 52 -25.00 -9.93 -25.97
CA SER A 52 -23.65 -9.83 -25.40
C SER A 52 -22.53 -10.02 -26.43
N ALA A 53 -21.32 -9.55 -26.10
CA ALA A 53 -20.12 -9.74 -26.93
C ALA A 53 -19.87 -11.23 -27.27
N ARG A 54 -20.15 -12.13 -26.32
CA ARG A 54 -19.99 -13.59 -26.49
C ARG A 54 -21.06 -14.17 -27.44
N GLU A 55 -22.29 -13.70 -27.38
CA GLU A 55 -23.36 -14.08 -28.33
C GLU A 55 -23.07 -13.58 -29.75
N LEU A 56 -22.54 -12.36 -29.88
CA LEU A 56 -22.10 -11.83 -31.16
C LEU A 56 -20.96 -12.70 -31.72
N LEU A 57 -19.94 -13.00 -30.92
CA LEU A 57 -18.81 -13.86 -31.30
C LEU A 57 -19.28 -15.27 -31.74
N ALA A 58 -20.28 -15.85 -31.06
CA ALA A 58 -20.88 -17.13 -31.45
C ALA A 58 -21.56 -17.06 -32.83
N SER A 59 -22.04 -15.89 -33.23
CA SER A 59 -22.66 -15.64 -34.54
C SER A 59 -21.65 -15.34 -35.65
N ARG A 60 -20.35 -15.20 -35.34
CA ARG A 60 -19.27 -14.90 -36.30
C ARG A 60 -19.31 -15.79 -37.54
N VAL A 61 -19.35 -17.11 -37.35
CA VAL A 61 -19.34 -18.07 -38.47
C VAL A 61 -20.53 -17.84 -39.40
N ARG A 62 -21.71 -17.58 -38.83
CA ARG A 62 -22.93 -17.31 -39.61
C ARG A 62 -22.81 -16.02 -40.42
N VAL A 63 -22.32 -14.94 -39.80
CA VAL A 63 -22.12 -13.65 -40.49
C VAL A 63 -21.15 -13.78 -41.66
N PHE A 64 -20.02 -14.47 -41.49
CA PHE A 64 -19.06 -14.68 -42.58
C PHE A 64 -19.59 -15.57 -43.71
N GLN A 65 -20.39 -16.58 -43.38
CA GLN A 65 -21.08 -17.39 -44.38
C GLN A 65 -22.07 -16.55 -45.19
N SER A 66 -22.83 -15.65 -44.54
CA SER A 66 -23.73 -14.72 -45.22
C SER A 66 -23.02 -13.76 -46.16
N LEU A 67 -21.90 -13.17 -45.73
CA LEU A 67 -21.09 -12.30 -46.57
C LEU A 67 -20.50 -13.04 -47.78
N SER A 68 -20.07 -14.29 -47.59
CA SER A 68 -19.55 -15.13 -48.68
C SER A 68 -20.63 -15.47 -49.72
N ALA A 69 -21.86 -15.75 -49.27
CA ALA A 69 -23.00 -15.98 -50.15
C ALA A 69 -23.37 -14.72 -50.94
N LEU A 70 -23.42 -13.57 -50.29
CA LEU A 70 -23.68 -12.27 -50.93
C LEU A 70 -22.61 -11.91 -51.97
N ARG A 71 -21.33 -12.12 -51.64
CA ARG A 71 -20.22 -11.92 -52.58
C ARG A 71 -20.36 -12.82 -53.81
N SER A 72 -20.71 -14.08 -53.61
CA SER A 72 -20.92 -15.01 -54.71
C SER A 72 -22.05 -14.58 -55.63
N MET A 73 -23.15 -14.03 -55.08
CA MET A 73 -24.22 -13.45 -55.90
C MET A 73 -23.74 -12.24 -56.70
N ILE A 74 -23.04 -11.30 -56.08
CA ILE A 74 -22.50 -10.13 -56.79
C ILE A 74 -21.58 -10.55 -57.94
N ASP A 75 -20.71 -11.53 -57.71
CA ASP A 75 -19.78 -12.05 -58.72
C ASP A 75 -20.54 -12.72 -59.89
N ILE A 76 -21.58 -13.49 -59.62
CA ILE A 76 -22.39 -14.17 -60.65
C ILE A 76 -23.14 -13.16 -61.54
N TYR A 77 -23.62 -12.06 -60.96
CA TYR A 77 -24.37 -11.02 -61.68
C TYR A 77 -23.50 -9.85 -62.14
N ASN A 78 -22.17 -9.95 -61.99
CA ASN A 78 -21.19 -8.94 -62.40
C ASN A 78 -21.49 -7.52 -61.87
N LEU A 79 -21.99 -7.44 -60.63
CA LEU A 79 -22.28 -6.19 -59.93
C LEU A 79 -21.01 -5.62 -59.29
N SER A 80 -20.97 -4.31 -58.99
CA SER A 80 -19.80 -3.69 -58.34
C SER A 80 -19.55 -4.31 -56.95
N THR A 81 -18.35 -4.88 -56.74
CA THR A 81 -17.99 -5.62 -55.51
C THR A 81 -17.41 -4.76 -54.39
N ILE A 82 -17.15 -3.47 -54.66
CA ILE A 82 -16.38 -2.60 -53.76
C ILE A 82 -17.05 -2.48 -52.38
N GLU A 83 -18.37 -2.33 -52.34
CA GLU A 83 -19.13 -2.13 -51.10
C GLU A 83 -19.17 -3.40 -50.23
N ILE A 84 -19.29 -4.59 -50.82
CA ILE A 84 -19.29 -5.86 -50.06
C ILE A 84 -17.89 -6.20 -49.53
N CYS A 85 -16.84 -5.93 -50.31
CA CYS A 85 -15.47 -6.10 -49.85
C CYS A 85 -15.18 -5.17 -48.65
N TRP A 86 -15.64 -3.91 -48.72
CA TRP A 86 -15.52 -2.96 -47.61
C TRP A 86 -16.30 -3.41 -46.37
N LEU A 87 -17.55 -3.83 -46.53
CA LEU A 87 -18.39 -4.36 -45.44
C LEU A 87 -17.74 -5.58 -44.78
N SER A 88 -17.20 -6.51 -45.58
CA SER A 88 -16.53 -7.70 -45.06
C SER A 88 -15.32 -7.34 -44.19
N SER A 89 -14.50 -6.40 -44.65
CA SER A 89 -13.35 -5.90 -43.88
C SER A 89 -13.75 -5.23 -42.57
N LYS A 90 -14.82 -4.42 -42.58
CA LYS A 90 -15.33 -3.77 -41.36
C LYS A 90 -15.89 -4.77 -40.35
N ILE A 91 -16.51 -5.83 -40.83
CA ILE A 91 -17.05 -6.90 -39.97
C ILE A 91 -15.91 -7.71 -39.33
N GLU A 92 -14.83 -7.99 -40.06
CA GLU A 92 -13.61 -8.59 -39.49
C GLU A 92 -13.02 -7.74 -38.35
N GLU A 93 -12.96 -6.43 -38.54
CA GLU A 93 -12.49 -5.47 -37.53
C GLU A 93 -13.36 -5.52 -36.25
N ILE A 94 -14.69 -5.50 -36.41
CA ILE A 94 -15.65 -5.62 -35.30
C ILE A 94 -15.42 -6.92 -34.53
N PHE A 95 -15.30 -8.06 -35.22
CA PHE A 95 -15.06 -9.34 -34.57
C PHE A 95 -13.70 -9.42 -33.87
N GLY A 96 -12.66 -8.76 -34.40
CA GLY A 96 -11.37 -8.65 -33.72
C GLY A 96 -11.44 -7.88 -32.40
N VAL A 97 -12.20 -6.77 -32.38
CA VAL A 97 -12.45 -5.99 -31.15
C VAL A 97 -13.25 -6.81 -30.14
N VAL A 98 -14.35 -7.44 -30.57
CA VAL A 98 -15.22 -8.27 -29.72
C VAL A 98 -14.44 -9.43 -29.10
N GLU A 99 -13.60 -10.12 -29.88
CA GLU A 99 -12.75 -11.20 -29.38
C GLU A 99 -11.77 -10.71 -28.31
N THR A 100 -11.23 -9.50 -28.47
CA THR A 100 -10.33 -8.89 -27.48
C THR A 100 -11.07 -8.53 -26.19
N VAL A 101 -12.28 -7.96 -26.29
CA VAL A 101 -13.13 -7.63 -25.14
C VAL A 101 -13.47 -8.89 -24.34
N VAL A 102 -13.90 -9.96 -25.00
CA VAL A 102 -14.22 -11.24 -24.33
C VAL A 102 -12.98 -11.81 -23.62
N LYS A 103 -11.80 -11.74 -24.23
CA LYS A 103 -10.54 -12.17 -23.59
C LYS A 103 -10.18 -11.32 -22.37
N ILE A 104 -10.45 -10.02 -22.41
CA ILE A 104 -10.24 -9.13 -21.26
C ILE A 104 -11.24 -9.46 -20.15
N GLU A 105 -12.51 -9.70 -20.47
CA GLU A 105 -13.53 -10.14 -19.51
C GLU A 105 -13.16 -11.48 -18.86
N ASP A 106 -12.64 -12.45 -19.62
CA ASP A 106 -12.18 -13.73 -19.08
C ASP A 106 -10.90 -13.58 -18.22
N LEU A 107 -10.08 -12.56 -18.46
CA LEU A 107 -8.85 -12.28 -17.68
C LEU A 107 -9.11 -11.46 -16.42
N VAL A 108 -10.07 -10.55 -16.47
CA VAL A 108 -10.44 -9.70 -15.34
C VAL A 108 -11.49 -10.46 -14.53
N ASP A 109 -11.05 -11.04 -13.41
CA ASP A 109 -11.96 -11.54 -12.39
C ASP A 109 -12.70 -10.36 -11.75
N ILE A 110 -13.82 -9.98 -12.37
CA ILE A 110 -14.65 -8.82 -11.99
C ILE A 110 -15.12 -8.97 -10.54
N ASP A 111 -15.41 -10.20 -10.10
CA ASP A 111 -15.83 -10.49 -8.74
C ASP A 111 -14.68 -10.24 -7.74
N ARG A 112 -13.44 -10.59 -8.11
CA ARG A 112 -12.25 -10.26 -7.33
C ARG A 112 -11.96 -8.76 -7.31
N VAL A 113 -12.09 -8.06 -8.44
CA VAL A 113 -11.90 -6.59 -8.48
C VAL A 113 -12.93 -5.90 -7.58
N LYS A 114 -14.18 -6.37 -7.59
CA LYS A 114 -15.24 -5.86 -6.74
C LYS A 114 -15.00 -6.17 -5.26
N ALA A 115 -14.58 -7.39 -4.93
CA ALA A 115 -14.23 -7.77 -3.56
C ALA A 115 -13.04 -6.95 -3.00
N LEU A 116 -12.05 -6.63 -3.85
CA LEU A 116 -10.94 -5.74 -3.47
C LEU A 116 -11.42 -4.29 -3.23
N SER A 117 -12.35 -3.79 -4.05
CA SER A 117 -12.95 -2.47 -3.86
C SER A 117 -13.73 -2.35 -2.55
N ASP A 118 -14.41 -3.41 -2.12
CA ASP A 118 -15.19 -3.41 -0.88
C ASP A 118 -14.30 -3.59 0.37
N GLN A 119 -13.10 -4.17 0.23
CA GLN A 119 -12.13 -4.31 1.32
C GLN A 119 -11.48 -2.98 1.74
N ASP A 120 -11.36 -2.02 0.82
CA ASP A 120 -10.58 -0.80 1.02
C ASP A 120 -11.18 0.15 2.09
N LEU A 121 -12.48 0.03 2.38
CA LEU A 121 -13.17 0.86 3.37
C LEU A 121 -12.97 0.37 4.82
N THR A 122 -12.71 -0.92 5.03
CA THR A 122 -12.52 -1.46 6.39
C THR A 122 -11.14 -1.09 6.93
N GLY A 123 -10.11 -1.20 6.09
CA GLY A 123 -8.74 -0.81 6.44
C GLY A 123 -8.59 0.69 6.74
N SER A 124 -9.40 1.55 6.12
CA SER A 124 -9.36 3.00 6.37
C SER A 124 -9.73 3.37 7.82
N SER A 125 -10.69 2.66 8.42
CA SER A 125 -11.08 2.90 9.81
C SER A 125 -10.05 2.38 10.83
N GLU A 126 -9.36 1.29 10.50
CA GLU A 126 -8.27 0.75 11.33
C GLU A 126 -7.02 1.63 11.24
N ILE A 127 -6.70 2.16 10.06
CA ILE A 127 -5.56 3.08 9.86
C ILE A 127 -5.76 4.36 10.66
N THR A 128 -6.94 4.97 10.59
CA THR A 128 -7.23 6.20 11.36
C THR A 128 -7.18 5.93 12.87
N HIS A 129 -7.68 4.78 13.32
CA HIS A 129 -7.54 4.36 14.73
C HIS A 129 -6.09 4.18 15.17
N ILE A 130 -5.25 3.55 14.33
CA ILE A 130 -3.82 3.36 14.62
C ILE A 130 -3.09 4.70 14.64
N GLU A 131 -3.40 5.62 13.72
CA GLU A 131 -2.82 6.98 13.69
C GLU A 131 -3.12 7.75 14.98
N ASP A 132 -4.37 7.70 15.45
CA ASP A 132 -4.76 8.34 16.71
C ASP A 132 -4.04 7.74 17.93
N GLN A 133 -3.90 6.41 17.98
CA GLN A 133 -3.12 5.75 19.03
C GLN A 133 -1.65 6.17 19.01
N LEU A 134 -1.06 6.26 17.82
CA LEU A 134 0.35 6.63 17.64
C LEU A 134 0.61 8.07 18.09
N ASN A 135 -0.32 8.98 17.78
CA ASN A 135 -0.28 10.37 18.23
C ASN A 135 -0.38 10.48 19.75
N ASN A 136 -1.26 9.70 20.38
CA ASN A 136 -1.38 9.66 21.84
C ASN A 136 -0.09 9.17 22.50
N LEU A 137 0.48 8.05 22.03
CA LEU A 137 1.73 7.50 22.54
C LEU A 137 2.91 8.47 22.35
N SER A 138 2.98 9.15 21.22
CA SER A 138 3.99 10.19 20.94
C SER A 138 3.90 11.35 21.95
N SER A 139 2.67 11.77 22.30
CA SER A 139 2.44 12.81 23.30
C SER A 139 2.88 12.37 24.70
N GLU A 140 2.63 11.11 25.08
CA GLU A 140 3.05 10.56 26.36
C GLU A 140 4.57 10.41 26.46
N ALA A 141 5.21 9.92 25.39
CA ALA A 141 6.67 9.82 25.30
C ALA A 141 7.34 11.19 25.47
N SER A 142 6.77 12.24 24.88
CA SER A 142 7.25 13.62 25.03
C SER A 142 7.13 14.11 26.49
N LYS A 143 6.00 13.82 27.16
CA LYS A 143 5.80 14.15 28.58
C LYS A 143 6.79 13.40 29.48
N LEU A 144 7.05 12.13 29.21
CA LEU A 144 8.01 11.32 29.97
C LEU A 144 9.44 11.83 29.81
N LYS A 145 9.85 12.23 28.60
CA LYS A 145 11.17 12.81 28.35
C LYS A 145 11.41 14.09 29.15
N VAL A 146 10.38 14.93 29.33
CA VAL A 146 10.46 16.12 30.19
C VAL A 146 10.67 15.73 31.65
N LYS A 147 9.91 14.75 32.16
CA LYS A 147 10.06 14.24 33.53
C LYS A 147 11.43 13.62 33.78
N GLU A 148 11.96 12.87 32.83
CA GLU A 148 13.30 12.28 32.91
C GLU A 148 14.38 13.36 33.07
N GLN A 149 14.30 14.44 32.30
CA GLN A 149 15.23 15.56 32.44
C GLN A 149 15.11 16.31 33.78
N GLU A 150 13.92 16.35 34.37
CA GLU A 150 13.71 16.93 35.70
C GLU A 150 14.35 16.06 36.77
N VAL A 151 14.15 14.74 36.72
CA VAL A 151 14.79 13.78 37.63
C VAL A 151 16.32 13.87 37.54
N LEU A 152 16.88 13.92 36.33
CA LEU A 152 18.33 14.08 36.14
C LEU A 152 18.88 15.39 36.72
N ARG A 153 18.09 16.47 36.71
CA ARG A 153 18.49 17.74 37.31
C ARG A 153 18.49 17.66 38.83
N GLU A 154 17.47 17.05 39.43
CA GLU A 154 17.41 16.91 40.88
C GLU A 154 18.46 15.92 41.41
N ASP A 155 18.75 14.84 40.68
CA ASP A 155 19.81 13.89 41.05
C ASP A 155 21.19 14.58 41.10
N LYS A 156 21.53 15.39 40.10
CA LYS A 156 22.76 16.22 40.11
C LYS A 156 22.80 17.17 41.30
N ARG A 157 21.66 17.77 41.66
CA ARG A 157 21.56 18.69 42.80
C ARG A 157 21.78 17.96 44.13
N ILE A 158 21.19 16.78 44.30
CA ILE A 158 21.38 15.92 45.47
C ILE A 158 22.84 15.48 45.58
N GLN A 159 23.44 15.03 44.48
CA GLN A 159 24.85 14.63 44.44
C GLN A 159 25.78 15.80 44.84
N GLY A 160 25.50 17.01 44.37
CA GLY A 160 26.24 18.22 44.75
C GLY A 160 26.15 18.53 46.25
N LYS A 161 24.95 18.44 46.84
CA LYS A 161 24.74 18.63 48.29
C LYS A 161 25.43 17.54 49.13
N LEU A 162 25.40 16.29 48.68
CA LEU A 162 26.07 15.19 49.37
C LEU A 162 27.59 15.38 49.37
N LYS A 163 28.17 15.76 48.23
CA LYS A 163 29.61 16.01 48.10
C LYS A 163 30.07 17.15 49.01
N SER A 164 29.35 18.28 49.01
CA SER A 164 29.70 19.42 49.88
C SER A 164 29.55 19.10 51.37
N SER A 165 28.51 18.35 51.75
CA SER A 165 28.33 17.87 53.12
C SER A 165 29.46 16.93 53.56
N LEU A 166 29.89 16.03 52.68
CA LEU A 166 31.01 15.12 52.94
C LEU A 166 32.33 15.89 53.11
N ASP A 167 32.61 16.86 52.24
CA ASP A 167 33.82 17.68 52.32
C ASP A 167 33.85 18.54 53.59
N LEU A 168 32.70 19.08 54.01
CA LEU A 168 32.57 19.78 55.28
C LEU A 168 32.86 18.85 56.47
N LYS A 169 32.31 17.63 56.46
CA LYS A 169 32.60 16.61 57.50
C LYS A 169 34.08 16.25 57.53
N LYS A 170 34.73 16.09 56.38
CA LYS A 170 36.18 15.84 56.30
C LYS A 170 36.99 17.01 56.87
N LYS A 171 36.63 18.26 56.57
CA LYS A 171 37.29 19.45 57.14
C LYS A 171 37.13 19.51 58.65
N LYS A 172 35.91 19.31 59.17
CA LYS A 172 35.67 19.25 60.62
C LYS A 172 36.47 18.16 61.30
N ALA A 173 36.51 16.95 60.72
CA ALA A 173 37.30 15.85 61.28
C ALA A 173 38.81 16.15 61.29
N LYS A 174 39.33 16.83 60.26
CA LYS A 174 40.73 17.29 60.25
C LYS A 174 40.99 18.34 61.33
N GLN A 175 40.09 19.31 61.49
CA GLN A 175 40.23 20.34 62.53
C GLN A 175 40.24 19.72 63.93
N VAL A 176 39.29 18.82 64.22
CA VAL A 176 39.24 18.12 65.52
C VAL A 176 40.53 17.35 65.82
N LYS A 177 41.17 16.75 64.80
CA LYS A 177 42.48 16.09 64.98
C LYS A 177 43.60 17.07 65.32
N VAL A 178 43.59 18.26 64.70
CA VAL A 178 44.56 19.32 65.00
C VAL A 178 44.36 19.84 66.42
N ASP A 179 43.12 20.20 66.78
CA ASP A 179 42.77 20.72 68.10
C ASP A 179 43.14 19.71 69.21
N LEU A 180 42.89 18.41 68.98
CA LEU A 180 43.24 17.35 69.91
C LEU A 180 44.76 17.20 70.07
N ALA A 181 45.52 17.31 68.97
CA ALA A 181 46.98 17.27 69.02
C ALA A 181 47.54 18.47 69.78
N GLU A 182 47.03 19.68 69.52
CA GLU A 182 47.44 20.91 70.20
C GLU A 182 47.14 20.86 71.71
N ALA A 183 45.94 20.39 72.09
CA ALA A 183 45.60 20.15 73.48
C ALA A 183 46.53 19.11 74.14
N GLY A 184 46.86 18.03 73.42
CA GLY A 184 47.82 17.03 73.87
C GLY A 184 49.22 17.58 74.09
N PHE A 185 49.73 18.38 73.15
CA PHE A 185 51.04 19.06 73.26
C PHE A 185 51.08 20.05 74.43
N SER A 186 50.03 20.86 74.61
CA SER A 186 49.92 21.79 75.73
C SER A 186 50.01 21.05 77.07
N LYS A 187 49.28 19.94 77.21
CA LYS A 187 49.32 19.10 78.41
C LYS A 187 50.69 18.48 78.68
N LEU A 188 51.43 18.10 77.63
CA LEU A 188 52.80 17.61 77.77
C LEU A 188 53.76 18.71 78.25
N GLN A 189 53.59 19.95 77.79
CA GLN A 189 54.40 21.08 78.28
C GLN A 189 54.16 21.36 79.76
N ASP A 190 52.92 21.26 80.21
CA ASP A 190 52.58 21.44 81.63
C ASP A 190 53.22 20.35 82.50
N LEU A 191 53.17 19.09 82.06
CA LEU A 191 53.86 17.99 82.73
C LEU A 191 55.39 18.18 82.75
N GLU A 192 55.98 18.73 81.69
CA GLU A 192 57.42 19.01 81.65
C GLU A 192 57.81 20.13 82.64
N LYS A 193 56.98 21.17 82.78
CA LYS A 193 57.18 22.21 83.82
C LYS A 193 57.11 21.61 85.22
N GLU A 194 56.12 20.76 85.47
CA GLU A 194 55.93 20.08 86.77
C GLU A 194 57.11 19.15 87.10
N LYS A 195 57.59 18.37 86.13
CA LYS A 195 58.81 17.56 86.24
C LYS A 195 60.02 18.42 86.62
N ASN A 196 60.21 19.57 85.97
CA ASN A 196 61.33 20.46 86.26
C ASN A 196 61.22 21.11 87.65
N HIS A 197 60.00 21.44 88.09
CA HIS A 197 59.75 21.92 89.45
C HIS A 197 60.11 20.86 90.52
N LEU A 198 59.66 19.61 90.33
CA LEU A 198 60.02 18.50 91.21
C LEU A 198 61.54 18.25 91.26
N LYS A 199 62.22 18.32 90.11
CA LYS A 199 63.68 18.18 90.05
C LYS A 199 64.41 19.24 90.88
N SER A 200 63.92 20.48 90.84
CA SER A 200 64.45 21.60 91.65
C SER A 200 64.26 21.36 93.15
N LEU A 201 63.06 20.90 93.56
CA LEU A 201 62.77 20.56 94.96
C LEU A 201 63.68 19.45 95.48
N ILE A 202 63.85 18.37 94.70
CA ILE A 202 64.75 17.25 95.06
C ILE A 202 66.19 17.75 95.23
N GLY A 203 66.70 18.57 94.29
CA GLY A 203 68.03 19.15 94.39
C GLY A 203 68.22 19.97 95.67
N SER A 204 67.20 20.77 96.02
CA SER A 204 67.19 21.59 97.24
C SER A 204 67.24 20.73 98.51
N VAL A 205 66.44 19.65 98.57
CA VAL A 205 66.43 18.71 99.72
C VAL A 205 67.76 17.99 99.88
N ILE A 206 68.39 17.55 98.77
CA ILE A 206 69.71 16.91 98.81
C ILE A 206 70.77 17.90 99.32
N SER A 207 70.75 19.15 98.87
CA SER A 207 71.70 20.16 99.36
C SER A 207 71.53 20.47 100.85
N PHE A 208 70.31 20.44 101.37
CA PHE A 208 70.03 20.65 102.80
C PHE A 208 70.55 19.53 103.69
N LYS A 209 70.69 18.30 103.17
CA LYS A 209 71.20 17.14 103.91
C LYS A 209 72.73 17.08 104.02
N ASN A 210 73.43 17.91 103.24
CA ASN A 210 74.90 17.96 103.16
C ASN A 210 75.49 19.22 103.84
N VAL A 211 74.69 19.93 104.64
CA VAL A 211 75.10 21.03 105.55
C VAL A 211 74.95 20.52 106.98
#